data_AF-A0A2V9L6F2-F1
#
_entry.id   AF-A0A2V9L6F2-F1
#
_cell.length_a   1.000
_cell.length_b   1.000
_cell.length_c   1.000
_cell.angle_alpha   90.00
_cell.angle_beta   90.00
_cell.angle_gamma   90.00
#
_symmetry.space_group_name_H-M   'P 1'
#
loop_
_entity.id
_entity.type
_entity.pdbx_description
1 polymer ?
#
loop_
_entity_poly.entity_id
_entity_poly.type
_entity_poly.pdbx_seq_one_letter_code
_entity_poly.pdbx_strand_id
1 'polypeptide(L)' 'MPKAFHFPWFETENTQTRTPVNPLGVKGVGEAGTIGSTPAVVNSVIDALSPFGVRHVDMPLKPEKIWKILKQHPGN' A
#
# COMPACT_ATOMS: atom_id res chain seq x y z
N MET A 1 1.32 13.21 10.76
CA MET A 1 0.50 12.07 11.24
C MET A 1 -0.88 12.13 10.63
N PRO A 2 -1.47 11.00 10.22
CA PRO A 2 -2.83 10.96 9.70
C PRO A 2 -3.87 11.24 10.80
N LYS A 3 -5.04 11.74 10.40
CA LYS A 3 -6.23 11.95 11.25
C LYS A 3 -7.25 10.86 10.90
N ALA A 4 -8.30 10.72 11.71
CA ALA A 4 -9.33 9.69 11.50
C ALA A 4 -9.88 9.67 10.06
N PHE A 5 -10.20 10.83 9.49
CA PHE A 5 -10.75 10.94 8.12
C PHE A 5 -9.73 10.68 6.99
N HIS A 6 -8.44 10.47 7.29
CA HIS A 6 -7.46 10.08 6.27
C HIS A 6 -7.42 8.56 6.04
N PHE A 7 -8.07 7.77 6.90
CA PHE A 7 -8.08 6.32 6.79
C PHE A 7 -9.35 5.82 6.11
N PRO A 8 -9.25 4.76 5.28
CA PRO A 8 -10.41 4.01 4.87
C PRO A 8 -10.95 3.18 6.03
N TRP A 9 -12.14 2.58 5.85
CA TRP A 9 -12.57 1.47 6.69
C TRP A 9 -11.71 0.24 6.37
N PHE A 10 -11.24 -0.45 7.41
CA PHE A 10 -10.42 -1.65 7.26
C PHE A 10 -11.31 -2.89 7.27
N GLU A 11 -11.16 -3.72 6.26
CA GLU A 11 -11.63 -5.10 6.24
C GLU A 11 -10.47 -6.01 6.63
N THR A 12 -10.70 -7.00 7.50
CA THR A 12 -9.67 -7.87 8.03
C THR A 12 -10.08 -9.34 7.90
N GLU A 13 -9.12 -10.17 7.52
CA GLU A 13 -9.29 -11.62 7.36
C GLU A 13 -8.06 -12.35 7.91
N ASN A 14 -8.19 -13.64 8.20
CA ASN A 14 -7.04 -14.44 8.63
C ASN A 14 -7.11 -15.91 8.18
N THR A 15 -5.92 -16.47 7.99
CA THR A 15 -5.70 -17.92 7.82
C THR A 15 -4.62 -18.36 8.79
N GLN A 16 -4.63 -19.63 9.21
CA GLN A 16 -3.69 -20.13 10.21
C GLN A 16 -2.73 -21.17 9.63
N THR A 17 -1.44 -20.84 9.66
CA THR A 17 -0.35 -21.80 9.45
C THR A 17 0.56 -21.79 10.67
N ARG A 18 0.41 -22.76 11.56
CA ARG A 18 1.16 -22.85 12.83
C ARG A 18 2.67 -22.99 12.57
N THR A 19 3.47 -22.43 13.47
CA THR A 19 4.93 -22.62 13.43
C THR A 19 5.36 -23.80 14.30
N PRO A 20 6.37 -24.60 13.90
CA PRO A 20 6.92 -25.66 14.75
C PRO A 20 7.94 -25.14 15.78
N VAL A 21 8.36 -23.87 15.70
CA VAL A 21 9.53 -23.34 16.45
C VAL A 21 9.22 -22.89 17.88
N ASN A 22 7.95 -22.88 18.29
CA ASN A 22 7.57 -22.61 19.68
C ASN A 22 6.36 -23.46 20.08
N PRO A 23 6.22 -23.84 21.37
CA PRO A 23 5.17 -24.75 21.83
C PRO A 23 3.74 -24.25 21.60
N LEU A 24 3.55 -22.93 21.49
CA LEU A 24 2.24 -22.30 21.28
C LEU A 24 1.84 -22.27 19.80
N GLY A 25 2.79 -22.50 18.88
CA GLY A 25 2.56 -22.41 17.44
C GLY A 25 2.25 -21.00 16.92
N VAL A 26 2.55 -19.96 17.72
CA VAL A 26 2.21 -18.55 17.43
C VAL A 26 3.29 -17.84 16.61
N LYS A 27 2.89 -16.82 15.85
CA LYS A 27 3.78 -15.95 15.07
C LYS A 27 3.51 -14.48 15.41
N GLY A 28 4.52 -13.63 15.31
CA GLY A 28 4.37 -12.19 15.46
C GLY A 28 3.64 -11.57 14.25
N VAL A 29 2.80 -10.55 14.50
CA VAL A 29 2.01 -9.85 13.47
C VAL A 29 2.04 -8.32 13.61
N GLY A 30 2.63 -7.77 14.67
CA GLY A 30 2.54 -6.34 15.02
C GLY A 30 3.00 -5.38 13.91
N GLU A 31 3.94 -5.80 13.08
CA GLU A 31 4.47 -4.99 11.96
C GLU A 31 3.86 -5.37 10.60
N ALA A 32 3.10 -6.46 10.52
CA ALA A 32 2.60 -7.00 9.24
C ALA A 32 1.72 -5.99 8.50
N GLY A 33 0.90 -5.23 9.25
CA GLY A 33 0.09 -4.15 8.70
C GLY A 33 0.94 -3.05 8.07
N THR A 34 1.91 -2.52 8.80
CA THR A 34 2.81 -1.44 8.32
C THR A 34 3.64 -1.86 7.11
N ILE A 35 4.14 -3.10 7.13
CA ILE A 35 4.95 -3.69 6.05
C ILE A 35 4.09 -3.88 4.80
N GLY A 36 2.88 -4.46 4.93
CA GLY A 36 2.02 -4.78 3.80
C GLY A 36 1.25 -3.57 3.24
N SER A 37 0.82 -2.63 4.09
CA SER A 37 -0.04 -1.51 3.67
C SER A 37 0.68 -0.53 2.75
N THR A 38 1.97 -0.29 3.00
CA THR A 38 2.77 0.68 2.26
C THR A 38 2.87 0.34 0.76
N PRO A 39 3.34 -0.87 0.36
CA PRO A 39 3.36 -1.26 -1.04
C PRO A 39 1.95 -1.45 -1.61
N ALA A 40 0.96 -1.88 -0.83
CA ALA A 40 -0.42 -2.01 -1.32
C ALA A 40 -0.97 -0.67 -1.85
N VAL A 41 -0.80 0.42 -1.08
CA VAL A 41 -1.25 1.76 -1.47
C VAL A 41 -0.41 2.36 -2.62
N VAL A 42 0.90 2.14 -2.63
CA VAL A 42 1.76 2.63 -3.74
C VAL A 42 1.40 1.91 -5.04
N ASN A 43 1.23 0.59 -5.00
CA ASN A 43 0.87 -0.19 -6.17
C ASN A 43 -0.52 0.19 -6.69
N SER A 44 -1.49 0.49 -5.83
CA SER A 44 -2.81 0.95 -6.31
C SER A 44 -2.75 2.29 -7.05
N VAL A 45 -1.85 3.19 -6.64
CA VAL A 45 -1.63 4.45 -7.37
C VAL A 45 -0.89 4.23 -8.68
N ILE A 46 0.11 3.33 -8.72
CA ILE A 46 0.79 2.95 -9.97
C ILE A 46 -0.20 2.33 -10.95
N ASP A 47 -1.06 1.43 -10.48
CA ASP A 47 -2.10 0.79 -11.28
C ASP A 47 -3.08 1.81 -11.89
N ALA A 48 -3.56 2.76 -11.07
CA ALA A 48 -4.42 3.85 -11.53
C ALA A 48 -3.75 4.76 -12.57
N LEU A 49 -2.42 4.89 -12.52
CA LEU A 49 -1.64 5.69 -13.47
C LEU A 49 -1.12 4.87 -14.67
N SER A 50 -1.35 3.56 -14.69
CA SER A 50 -0.87 2.68 -15.75
C SER A 50 -1.36 3.05 -17.17
N PRO A 51 -2.57 3.62 -17.38
CA PRO A 51 -3.00 4.11 -18.71
C PRO A 51 -2.17 5.28 -19.24
N PHE A 52 -1.48 5.99 -18.36
CA PHE A 52 -0.58 7.10 -18.69
C PHE A 52 0.87 6.62 -18.93
N GLY A 53 1.10 5.30 -18.97
CA GLY A 53 2.42 4.69 -19.16
C GLY A 53 3.31 4.73 -17.90
N VAL A 54 2.76 5.11 -16.75
CA VAL A 54 3.50 5.13 -15.47
C VAL A 54 3.72 3.68 -15.00
N ARG A 55 4.93 3.42 -14.50
CA ARG A 55 5.35 2.10 -13.97
C ARG A 55 5.94 2.15 -12.58
N HIS A 56 6.31 3.34 -12.11
CA HIS A 56 6.92 3.57 -10.81
C HIS A 56 6.59 4.97 -10.32
N VAL A 57 6.41 5.13 -9.01
CA VAL A 57 6.25 6.42 -8.35
C VAL A 57 6.98 6.38 -7.01
N ASP A 58 7.93 7.30 -6.82
CA ASP A 58 8.61 7.43 -5.53
C ASP A 58 7.67 7.95 -4.45
N MET A 59 7.73 7.33 -3.27
CA MET A 59 7.07 7.84 -2.08
C MET A 59 7.66 9.19 -1.61
N PRO A 60 6.91 10.03 -0.87
CA PRO A 60 5.47 9.92 -0.60
C PRO A 60 4.61 10.36 -1.79
N LEU A 61 3.39 9.82 -1.87
CA LEU A 61 2.40 10.08 -2.92
C LEU A 61 1.65 11.41 -2.70
N LYS A 62 2.39 12.53 -2.68
CA LYS A 62 1.79 13.85 -2.52
C LYS A 62 0.94 14.21 -3.76
N PRO A 63 -0.24 14.84 -3.60
CA PRO A 63 -1.09 15.24 -4.74
C PRO A 63 -0.34 16.04 -5.83
N GLU A 64 0.53 16.97 -5.44
CA GLU A 64 1.34 17.76 -6.37
C GLU A 64 2.27 16.89 -7.24
N LYS A 65 2.85 15.82 -6.66
CA LYS A 65 3.72 14.89 -7.40
C LYS A 65 2.91 14.13 -8.45
N ILE A 66 1.73 13.63 -8.07
CA ILE A 66 0.83 12.93 -8.99
C ILE A 66 0.38 13.86 -10.13
N TRP A 67 0.05 15.11 -9.81
CA TRP A 67 -0.30 16.12 -10.81
C TRP A 67 0.83 16.38 -11.82
N LYS A 68 2.08 16.51 -11.35
CA LYS A 68 3.25 16.69 -12.23
C LYS A 68 3.47 15.48 -13.14
N ILE A 69 3.30 14.27 -12.62
CA ILE A 69 3.39 13.02 -13.40
C ILE A 69 2.34 13.03 -14.52
N LEU A 70 1.07 13.32 -14.19
CA LEU A 70 0.00 13.38 -15.20
C LEU A 70 0.23 14.47 -16.26
N LYS A 71 0.88 15.58 -15.91
CA LYS A 71 1.25 16.63 -16.87
C LYS A 71 2.37 16.20 -17.82
N GLN A 72 3.30 15.37 -17.36
CA GLN A 72 4.39 14.83 -18.18
C GLN A 72 3.96 13.64 -19.03
N HIS A 73 2.88 12.98 -18.61
CA HIS A 73 2.27 11.84 -19.27
C HIS A 73 0.82 12.15 -19.65
N PRO A 74 0.56 13.06 -20.62
CA PRO A 74 -0.79 13.22 -21.14
C PRO A 74 -1.21 11.88 -21.75
N GLY A 75 -2.29 11.28 -21.24
CA GLY A 75 -2.72 9.94 -21.65
C GLY A 75 -2.89 9.84 -23.17
N ASN A 76 -2.71 8.63 -23.71
CA ASN A 76 -3.04 8.34 -25.11
C ASN A 76 -4.55 8.48 -25.36
#